data_AF-A0A924G758-F1
#
_entry.id   AF-A0A924G758-F1
#
_cell.length_a   1.000
_cell.length_b   1.000
_cell.length_c   1.000
_cell.angle_alpha   90.00
_cell.angle_beta   90.00
_cell.angle_gamma   90.00
#
_symmetry.space_group_name_H-M   'P 1'
#
loop_
_entity.id
_entity.type
_entity.pdbx_description
1 polymer ?
#
loop_
_entity_poly.entity_id
_entity_poly.type
_entity_poly.pdbx_seq_one_letter_code
_entity_poly.pdbx_strand_id
1 'polypeptide(L)'
;PTPGQSIVKRPKNDSLFSLGSVFKTKGYISQYIYGGYGYFDNMNTYFSGNDYDVIDRNALKPNQITFSNIWGVADEDLFNLCLQQMDSSFKTNKPFFSHVMTVSNHRPFTYPNGKIDIPPSSQSREGAVKYTDYAIGKFLKDAQAKPWFSNTIFVIVADHCASAAGKTDLPVTGYHIPLLIYSPANIQPQKVDALMSQIDVAPTILGLLKFNYHSKFFGQDIFNLTKHQQRAFISTYQGLGYIKDSSLVIQSPLKQIKQYKPDFATGQATLMPLNNDLKKQAMAYYQCAFYMLSKGLYKR
;
A
#
# COMPACT_ATOMS: atom_id res chain seq x y z
N PRO A 1 -2.58 11.12 2.70
CA PRO A 1 -1.98 11.57 3.97
C PRO A 1 -2.79 12.71 4.60
N THR A 2 -3.14 12.63 5.89
CA THR A 2 -3.64 13.76 6.67
C THR A 2 -2.76 13.93 7.90
N PRO A 3 -2.47 15.16 8.36
CA PRO A 3 -1.58 15.38 9.49
C PRO A 3 -2.11 14.71 10.78
N GLY A 4 -1.19 14.40 11.68
CA GLY A 4 -1.48 13.78 12.99
C GLY A 4 -1.39 12.24 12.98
N GLN A 5 -2.26 11.59 13.74
CA GLN A 5 -2.22 10.15 13.98
C GLN A 5 -2.72 9.34 12.77
N SER A 6 -2.22 8.13 12.55
CA SER A 6 -2.72 7.20 11.51
C SER A 6 -4.22 6.92 11.68
N ILE A 7 -4.96 6.83 10.56
CA ILE A 7 -6.42 6.57 10.56
C ILE A 7 -6.79 5.26 11.26
N VAL A 8 -5.92 4.25 11.17
CA VAL A 8 -6.09 2.94 11.81
C VAL A 8 -6.15 3.06 13.34
N LYS A 9 -5.58 4.12 13.91
CA LYS A 9 -5.56 4.38 15.36
C LYS A 9 -6.51 5.50 15.82
N ARG A 10 -7.23 6.15 14.89
CA ARG A 10 -8.18 7.22 15.23
C ARG A 10 -9.49 6.63 15.77
N PRO A 11 -10.21 7.33 16.66
CA PRO A 11 -11.57 6.95 17.03
C PRO A 11 -12.51 7.04 15.83
N LYS A 12 -13.63 6.29 15.85
CA LYS A 12 -14.68 6.29 14.82
C LYS A 12 -14.16 5.95 13.41
N ASN A 13 -13.16 5.07 13.33
CA ASN A 13 -12.50 4.66 12.10
C ASN A 13 -13.11 3.43 11.42
N ASP A 14 -14.26 2.96 11.90
CA ASP A 14 -15.11 1.97 11.26
C ASP A 14 -15.89 2.58 10.08
N SER A 15 -16.63 1.79 9.32
CA SER A 15 -17.62 2.27 8.36
C SER A 15 -17.15 3.29 7.31
N LEU A 16 -15.85 3.33 7.02
CA LEU A 16 -15.23 4.21 6.04
C LEU A 16 -15.41 3.64 4.64
N PHE A 17 -15.48 4.53 3.66
CA PHE A 17 -15.34 4.16 2.26
C PHE A 17 -13.94 3.58 2.01
N SER A 18 -13.89 2.34 1.54
CA SER A 18 -12.66 1.54 1.39
C SER A 18 -12.72 0.63 0.16
N LEU A 19 -11.60 0.05 -0.26
CA LEU A 19 -11.61 -1.01 -1.26
C LEU A 19 -12.52 -2.17 -0.85
N GLY A 20 -12.48 -2.60 0.42
CA GLY A 20 -13.37 -3.62 0.98
C GLY A 20 -14.84 -3.29 0.76
N SER A 21 -15.25 -2.03 1.03
CA SER A 21 -16.63 -1.61 0.77
C SER A 21 -17.00 -1.69 -0.71
N VAL A 22 -16.11 -1.29 -1.62
CA VAL A 22 -16.36 -1.36 -3.07
C VAL A 22 -16.46 -2.81 -3.54
N PHE A 23 -15.49 -3.65 -3.19
CA PHE A 23 -15.48 -5.07 -3.55
C PHE A 23 -16.68 -5.83 -2.99
N LYS A 24 -17.08 -5.54 -1.75
CA LYS A 24 -18.28 -6.14 -1.14
C LYS A 24 -19.56 -5.82 -1.92
N THR A 25 -19.72 -4.60 -2.44
CA THR A 25 -20.88 -4.28 -3.32
C THR A 25 -20.87 -5.05 -4.65
N LYS A 26 -19.74 -5.64 -5.04
CA LYS A 26 -19.59 -6.49 -6.22
C LYS A 26 -19.67 -7.98 -5.89
N GLY A 27 -20.03 -8.34 -4.66
CA GLY A 27 -20.18 -9.73 -4.24
C GLY A 27 -18.86 -10.46 -3.93
N TYR A 28 -17.76 -9.72 -3.78
CA TYR A 28 -16.45 -10.30 -3.45
C TYR A 28 -16.35 -10.65 -1.97
N ILE A 29 -15.66 -11.75 -1.69
CA ILE A 29 -15.11 -12.02 -0.36
C ILE A 29 -13.88 -11.12 -0.19
N SER A 30 -13.96 -10.12 0.69
CA SER A 30 -12.87 -9.17 0.93
C SER A 30 -12.14 -9.55 2.22
N GLN A 31 -10.84 -9.84 2.12
CA GLN A 31 -10.05 -10.37 3.23
C GLN A 31 -8.85 -9.47 3.52
N TYR A 32 -8.52 -9.30 4.79
CA TYR A 32 -7.24 -8.77 5.23
C TYR A 32 -6.43 -9.89 5.87
N ILE A 33 -5.29 -10.24 5.30
CA ILE A 33 -4.46 -11.37 5.74
C ILE A 33 -3.12 -10.85 6.27
N TYR A 34 -2.79 -11.19 7.51
CA TYR A 34 -1.61 -10.69 8.21
C TYR A 34 -0.85 -11.78 8.97
N GLY A 35 0.48 -11.80 8.84
CA GLY A 35 1.33 -12.80 9.49
C GLY A 35 1.57 -12.56 10.98
N GLY A 36 1.26 -11.36 11.49
CA GLY A 36 1.32 -11.03 12.90
C GLY A 36 -0.03 -11.13 13.61
N TYR A 37 -0.07 -10.72 14.87
CA TYR A 37 -1.34 -10.56 15.60
C TYR A 37 -1.95 -9.21 15.25
N GLY A 38 -3.15 -9.18 14.67
CA GLY A 38 -3.72 -7.94 14.16
C GLY A 38 -4.33 -7.02 15.22
N TYR A 39 -4.25 -7.38 16.52
CA TYR A 39 -4.38 -6.39 17.61
C TYR A 39 -3.31 -5.29 17.49
N PHE A 40 -2.12 -5.64 16.98
CA PHE A 40 -1.08 -4.66 16.65
C PHE A 40 -1.65 -3.57 15.74
N ASP A 41 -1.34 -2.31 16.07
CA ASP A 41 -1.80 -1.13 15.34
C ASP A 41 -3.31 -0.95 15.18
N ASN A 42 -4.14 -1.71 15.92
CA ASN A 42 -5.60 -1.72 15.81
C ASN A 42 -6.11 -2.22 14.44
N MET A 43 -5.33 -3.07 13.75
CA MET A 43 -5.66 -3.56 12.41
C MET A 43 -6.93 -4.43 12.39
N ASN A 44 -7.12 -5.32 13.37
CA ASN A 44 -8.31 -6.18 13.43
C ASN A 44 -9.59 -5.34 13.49
N THR A 45 -9.66 -4.38 14.41
CA THR A 45 -10.81 -3.47 14.55
C THR A 45 -11.01 -2.63 13.29
N TYR A 46 -9.93 -2.07 12.73
CA TYR A 46 -10.01 -1.22 11.56
C TYR A 46 -10.52 -1.99 10.34
N PHE A 47 -9.90 -3.11 9.97
CA PHE A 47 -10.28 -3.84 8.76
C PHE A 47 -11.67 -4.49 8.91
N SER A 48 -11.99 -5.09 10.07
CA SER A 48 -13.32 -5.66 10.32
C SER A 48 -14.43 -4.60 10.28
N GLY A 49 -14.18 -3.40 10.81
CA GLY A 49 -15.11 -2.28 10.72
C GLY A 49 -15.29 -1.72 9.29
N ASN A 50 -14.39 -2.05 8.36
CA ASN A 50 -14.31 -1.48 7.01
C ASN A 50 -14.51 -2.52 5.89
N ASP A 51 -15.35 -3.52 6.15
CA ASP A 51 -15.83 -4.53 5.19
C ASP A 51 -14.80 -5.59 4.77
N TYR A 52 -13.87 -5.94 5.67
CA TYR A 52 -12.94 -7.06 5.48
C TYR A 52 -13.19 -8.16 6.50
N ASP A 53 -13.09 -9.41 6.04
CA ASP A 53 -12.87 -10.56 6.89
C ASP A 53 -11.39 -10.57 7.30
N VAL A 54 -11.10 -10.48 8.60
CA VAL A 54 -9.73 -10.39 9.09
C VAL A 54 -9.19 -11.77 9.44
N ILE A 55 -8.04 -12.10 8.87
CA ILE A 55 -7.36 -13.39 9.01
C ILE A 55 -5.92 -13.09 9.45
N ASP A 56 -5.69 -13.15 10.76
CA ASP A 56 -4.37 -12.89 11.34
C ASP A 56 -3.64 -14.21 11.69
N ARG A 57 -2.49 -14.09 12.36
CA ARG A 57 -1.67 -15.22 12.80
C ARG A 57 -2.46 -16.32 13.53
N ASN A 58 -3.56 -16.02 14.22
CA ASN A 58 -4.34 -17.02 14.95
C ASN A 58 -5.00 -18.07 14.04
N ALA A 59 -5.08 -17.81 12.73
CA ALA A 59 -5.58 -18.77 11.75
C ALA A 59 -4.59 -19.93 11.47
N LEU A 60 -3.32 -19.78 11.84
CA LEU A 60 -2.28 -20.80 11.63
C LEU A 60 -2.20 -21.78 12.80
N LYS A 61 -2.22 -23.07 12.48
CA LYS A 61 -1.91 -24.15 13.44
C LYS A 61 -0.41 -24.18 13.71
N PRO A 62 0.05 -24.67 14.88
CA PRO A 62 1.47 -24.73 15.22
C PRO A 62 2.34 -25.46 14.18
N ASN A 63 1.82 -26.54 13.57
CA ASN A 63 2.52 -27.30 12.54
C ASN A 63 2.57 -26.61 11.16
N GLN A 64 1.89 -25.48 10.99
CA GLN A 64 1.94 -24.64 9.79
C GLN A 64 2.92 -23.46 9.95
N ILE A 65 3.51 -23.28 11.13
CA ILE A 65 4.47 -22.21 11.42
C ILE A 65 5.87 -22.79 11.39
N THR A 66 6.62 -22.47 10.33
CA THR A 66 8.01 -22.91 10.17
C THR A 66 8.97 -21.95 10.88
N PHE A 67 8.62 -20.67 10.98
CA PHE A 67 9.38 -19.65 11.69
C PHE A 67 8.48 -18.52 12.15
N SER A 68 8.80 -17.93 13.30
CA SER A 68 8.18 -16.68 13.72
C SER A 68 9.10 -15.85 14.59
N ASN A 69 8.87 -14.55 14.63
CA ASN A 69 9.52 -13.61 15.53
C ASN A 69 8.48 -12.71 16.21
N ILE A 70 8.93 -11.61 16.82
CA ILE A 70 8.07 -10.64 17.51
C ILE A 70 7.04 -9.97 16.61
N TRP A 71 7.26 -9.92 15.29
CA TRP A 71 6.37 -9.28 14.34
C TRP A 71 5.30 -10.24 13.83
N GLY A 72 5.65 -11.52 13.63
CA GLY A 72 4.75 -12.50 13.08
C GLY A 72 5.44 -13.76 12.59
N VAL A 73 4.71 -14.56 11.83
CA VAL A 73 5.26 -15.70 11.08
C VAL A 73 6.07 -15.22 9.88
N ALA A 74 6.92 -16.09 9.33
CA ALA A 74 7.66 -15.78 8.11
C ALA A 74 6.72 -15.55 6.91
N ASP A 75 7.17 -14.76 5.94
CA ASP A 75 6.35 -14.41 4.77
C ASP A 75 5.97 -15.66 3.95
N GLU A 76 6.79 -16.73 3.94
CA GLU A 76 6.38 -18.01 3.35
C GLU A 76 5.16 -18.63 4.04
N ASP A 77 5.11 -18.62 5.37
CA ASP A 77 3.98 -19.17 6.13
C ASP A 77 2.72 -18.31 5.91
N LEU A 78 2.88 -16.99 5.85
CA LEU A 78 1.81 -16.05 5.48
C LEU A 78 1.28 -16.33 4.05
N PHE A 79 2.15 -16.51 3.07
CA PHE A 79 1.72 -16.78 1.71
C PHE A 79 1.08 -18.17 1.56
N ASN A 80 1.52 -19.17 2.33
CA ASN A 80 0.84 -20.46 2.41
C ASN A 80 -0.58 -20.31 2.97
N LEU A 81 -0.77 -19.47 3.99
CA LEU A 81 -2.11 -19.11 4.48
C LEU A 81 -2.94 -18.41 3.41
N CYS A 82 -2.35 -17.45 2.67
CA CYS A 82 -3.03 -16.77 1.57
C CYS A 82 -3.55 -17.76 0.52
N LEU A 83 -2.73 -18.73 0.09
CA LEU A 83 -3.16 -19.77 -0.86
C LEU A 83 -4.35 -20.58 -0.31
N GLN A 84 -4.33 -20.96 0.97
CA GLN A 84 -5.44 -21.70 1.59
C GLN A 84 -6.74 -20.88 1.62
N GLN A 85 -6.65 -19.57 1.90
CA GLN A 85 -7.82 -18.68 1.94
C GLN A 85 -8.38 -18.38 0.56
N MET A 86 -7.51 -18.19 -0.44
CA MET A 86 -7.89 -18.00 -1.84
C MET A 86 -8.54 -19.27 -2.41
N ASP A 87 -7.97 -20.46 -2.13
CA ASP A 87 -8.57 -21.75 -2.52
C ASP A 87 -9.94 -21.96 -1.88
N SER A 88 -10.08 -21.59 -0.59
CA SER A 88 -11.36 -21.70 0.12
C SER A 88 -12.40 -20.75 -0.45
N SER A 89 -12.01 -19.51 -0.75
CA SER A 89 -12.89 -18.52 -1.39
C SER A 89 -13.35 -18.99 -2.77
N PHE A 90 -12.42 -19.49 -3.60
CA PHE A 90 -12.73 -20.01 -4.93
C PHE A 90 -13.74 -21.16 -4.90
N LYS A 91 -13.63 -22.09 -3.93
CA LYS A 91 -14.58 -23.20 -3.74
C LYS A 91 -16.02 -22.75 -3.44
N THR A 92 -16.21 -21.51 -2.96
CA THR A 92 -17.56 -20.96 -2.74
C THR A 92 -18.18 -20.36 -4.00
N ASN A 93 -17.51 -20.43 -5.15
CA ASN A 93 -17.91 -19.78 -6.41
C ASN A 93 -18.12 -18.26 -6.29
N LYS A 94 -17.39 -17.62 -5.36
CA LYS A 94 -17.36 -16.16 -5.23
C LYS A 94 -15.99 -15.62 -5.63
N PRO A 95 -15.93 -14.44 -6.26
CA PRO A 95 -14.66 -13.76 -6.45
C PRO A 95 -14.10 -13.28 -5.11
N PHE A 96 -12.80 -13.09 -5.04
CA PHE A 96 -12.12 -12.69 -3.80
C PHE A 96 -11.21 -11.48 -4.01
N PHE A 97 -11.03 -10.71 -2.94
CA PHE A 97 -10.07 -9.62 -2.83
C PHE A 97 -9.28 -9.84 -1.54
N SER A 98 -8.04 -10.29 -1.65
CA SER A 98 -7.16 -10.54 -0.49
C SER A 98 -6.11 -9.45 -0.40
N HIS A 99 -6.22 -8.61 0.63
CA HIS A 99 -5.23 -7.60 0.99
C HIS A 99 -4.25 -8.23 1.98
N VAL A 100 -3.00 -8.40 1.57
CA VAL A 100 -1.96 -9.11 2.34
C VAL A 100 -0.88 -8.14 2.80
N MET A 101 -0.51 -8.20 4.08
CA MET A 101 0.60 -7.41 4.63
C MET A 101 1.74 -8.32 5.10
N THR A 102 2.89 -8.23 4.43
CA THR A 102 4.13 -8.95 4.75
C THR A 102 4.76 -8.45 6.04
N VAL A 103 5.63 -9.26 6.66
CA VAL A 103 6.13 -9.01 8.02
C VAL A 103 7.65 -9.14 8.11
N SER A 104 8.29 -9.98 7.29
CA SER A 104 9.68 -10.42 7.51
C SER A 104 10.71 -9.30 7.34
N ASN A 105 10.42 -8.28 6.53
CA ASN A 105 11.29 -7.11 6.32
C ASN A 105 11.20 -6.07 7.45
N HIS A 106 11.34 -6.51 8.70
CA HIS A 106 11.34 -5.62 9.87
C HIS A 106 12.46 -5.98 10.85
N ARG A 107 13.07 -4.97 11.48
CA ARG A 107 14.14 -5.17 12.50
C ARG A 107 13.68 -6.17 13.58
N PRO A 108 14.47 -7.19 13.95
CA PRO A 108 15.90 -7.35 13.68
C PRO A 108 16.25 -8.08 12.38
N PHE A 109 15.34 -8.13 11.39
CA PHE A 109 15.58 -8.70 10.06
C PHE A 109 15.90 -10.20 10.08
N THR A 110 15.07 -10.96 10.82
CA THR A 110 15.23 -12.42 10.96
C THR A 110 14.22 -13.18 10.10
N TYR A 111 14.68 -14.28 9.52
CA TYR A 111 13.94 -15.15 8.60
C TYR A 111 14.49 -16.59 8.64
N PRO A 112 13.80 -17.60 8.06
CA PRO A 112 14.30 -18.97 8.02
C PRO A 112 15.65 -19.12 7.31
N ASN A 113 16.53 -19.96 7.84
CA ASN A 113 17.83 -20.25 7.22
C ASN A 113 17.69 -21.12 5.96
N GLY A 114 18.66 -21.04 5.05
CA GLY A 114 18.74 -21.90 3.86
C GLY A 114 17.73 -21.58 2.74
N LYS A 115 17.05 -20.44 2.81
CA LYS A 115 16.08 -19.98 1.79
C LYS A 115 16.71 -19.09 0.73
N ILE A 116 17.72 -18.33 1.13
CA ILE A 116 18.51 -17.45 0.28
C ILE A 116 19.99 -17.58 0.67
N ASP A 117 20.88 -16.97 -0.11
CA ASP A 117 22.33 -16.93 0.06
C ASP A 117 22.83 -15.93 1.12
N ILE A 118 21.93 -15.21 1.80
CA ILE A 118 22.25 -14.33 2.93
C ILE A 118 21.77 -15.01 4.22
N PRO A 119 22.65 -15.34 5.18
CA PRO A 119 22.24 -16.02 6.40
C PRO A 119 21.44 -15.08 7.31
N PRO A 120 20.41 -15.57 8.03
CA PRO A 120 19.61 -14.74 8.95
C PRO A 120 20.41 -14.23 10.16
N SER A 121 21.55 -14.86 10.48
CA SER A 121 22.50 -14.35 11.47
C SER A 121 23.11 -13.00 11.09
N SER A 122 23.08 -12.62 9.81
CA SER A 122 23.52 -11.29 9.37
C SER A 122 22.63 -10.16 9.89
N GLN A 123 21.36 -10.45 10.22
CA GLN A 123 20.35 -9.46 10.65
C GLN A 123 20.35 -8.20 9.75
N SER A 124 20.57 -8.42 8.45
CA SER A 124 20.69 -7.36 7.45
C SER A 124 19.35 -7.08 6.78
N ARG A 125 19.10 -5.82 6.45
CA ARG A 125 17.89 -5.46 5.71
C ARG A 125 17.91 -6.06 4.31
N GLU A 126 19.07 -6.10 3.68
CA GLU A 126 19.30 -6.73 2.38
C GLU A 126 18.87 -8.20 2.40
N GLY A 127 19.22 -8.94 3.46
CA GLY A 127 18.75 -10.31 3.68
C GLY A 127 17.24 -10.41 3.81
N ALA A 128 16.63 -9.54 4.63
CA ALA A 128 15.18 -9.53 4.83
C ALA A 128 14.41 -9.20 3.54
N VAL A 129 14.90 -8.22 2.76
CA VAL A 129 14.33 -7.85 1.45
C VAL A 129 14.46 -9.01 0.46
N LYS A 130 15.65 -9.61 0.33
CA LYS A 130 15.88 -10.75 -0.57
C LYS A 130 15.05 -11.97 -0.16
N TYR A 131 14.83 -12.18 1.14
CA TYR A 131 13.95 -13.24 1.63
C TYR A 131 12.48 -12.98 1.27
N THR A 132 12.01 -11.75 1.44
CA THR A 132 10.64 -11.36 1.06
C THR A 132 10.42 -11.52 -0.45
N ASP A 133 11.40 -11.14 -1.27
CA ASP A 133 11.39 -11.35 -2.72
C ASP A 133 11.30 -12.85 -3.08
N TYR A 134 12.13 -13.69 -2.46
CA TYR A 134 12.04 -15.15 -2.59
C TYR A 134 10.65 -15.69 -2.23
N ALA A 135 10.08 -15.23 -1.11
CA ALA A 135 8.77 -15.67 -0.64
C ALA A 135 7.64 -15.28 -1.62
N ILE A 136 7.68 -14.06 -2.17
CA ILE A 136 6.75 -13.60 -3.22
C ILE A 136 6.92 -14.46 -4.48
N GLY A 137 8.15 -14.72 -4.92
CA GLY A 137 8.42 -15.56 -6.09
C GLY A 137 7.90 -16.98 -5.93
N LYS A 138 8.12 -17.59 -4.76
CA LYS A 138 7.57 -18.90 -4.41
C LYS A 138 6.03 -18.88 -4.42
N PHE A 139 5.41 -17.88 -3.78
CA PHE A 139 3.96 -17.71 -3.76
C PHE A 139 3.36 -17.65 -5.16
N LEU A 140 3.93 -16.84 -6.05
CA LEU A 140 3.46 -16.74 -7.44
C LEU A 140 3.62 -18.05 -8.20
N LYS A 141 4.73 -18.77 -8.00
CA LYS A 141 4.96 -20.10 -8.59
C LYS A 141 3.94 -21.13 -8.11
N ASP A 142 3.64 -21.15 -6.81
CA ASP A 142 2.64 -22.06 -6.25
C ASP A 142 1.22 -21.67 -6.71
N ALA A 143 0.95 -20.36 -6.82
CA ALA A 143 -0.31 -19.84 -7.33
C ALA A 143 -0.54 -20.21 -8.80
N GLN A 144 0.50 -20.29 -9.65
CA GLN A 144 0.37 -20.69 -11.06
C GLN A 144 -0.28 -22.07 -11.25
N ALA A 145 -0.17 -22.97 -10.26
CA ALA A 145 -0.81 -24.27 -10.30
C ALA A 145 -2.30 -24.25 -9.90
N LYS A 146 -2.84 -23.08 -9.51
CA LYS A 146 -4.21 -22.95 -9.00
C LYS A 146 -5.20 -22.59 -10.11
N PRO A 147 -6.44 -23.11 -10.06
CA PRO A 147 -7.45 -22.88 -11.10
C PRO A 147 -7.89 -21.42 -11.23
N TRP A 148 -7.72 -20.62 -10.17
CA TRP A 148 -8.07 -19.20 -10.17
C TRP A 148 -6.97 -18.28 -10.73
N PHE A 149 -5.75 -18.76 -10.94
CA PHE A 149 -4.59 -17.93 -11.27
C PHE A 149 -4.76 -17.08 -12.53
N SER A 150 -5.26 -17.68 -13.62
CA SER A 150 -5.45 -16.99 -14.89
C SER A 150 -6.51 -15.88 -14.83
N ASN A 151 -7.36 -15.87 -13.80
CA ASN A 151 -8.40 -14.87 -13.58
C ASN A 151 -8.12 -13.99 -12.35
N THR A 152 -6.85 -13.88 -11.95
CA THR A 152 -6.42 -13.06 -10.79
C THR A 152 -5.47 -11.96 -11.22
N ILE A 153 -5.64 -10.77 -10.63
CA ILE A 153 -4.68 -9.67 -10.70
C ILE A 153 -3.92 -9.63 -9.38
N PHE A 154 -2.61 -9.82 -9.45
CA PHE A 154 -1.71 -9.65 -8.31
C PHE A 154 -1.15 -8.22 -8.32
N VAL A 155 -1.21 -7.55 -7.17
CA VAL A 155 -0.70 -6.19 -7.00
C VAL A 155 0.34 -6.20 -5.89
N ILE A 156 1.60 -6.04 -6.26
CA ILE A 156 2.73 -6.02 -5.34
C ILE A 156 3.18 -4.57 -5.22
N VAL A 157 2.97 -3.97 -4.05
CA VAL A 157 3.29 -2.57 -3.77
C VAL A 157 3.91 -2.46 -2.39
N ALA A 158 4.98 -1.68 -2.27
CA ALA A 158 5.55 -1.42 -0.94
C ALA A 158 4.67 -0.42 -0.16
N ASP A 159 4.69 -0.53 1.16
CA ASP A 159 4.01 0.39 2.07
C ASP A 159 4.74 1.73 2.16
N HIS A 160 6.06 1.72 2.35
CA HIS A 160 6.93 2.90 2.40
C HIS A 160 8.42 2.56 2.20
N CYS A 161 9.26 3.59 2.04
CA CYS A 161 10.72 3.44 2.04
C CYS A 161 11.27 3.30 3.48
N ALA A 162 12.48 2.75 3.63
CA ALA A 162 13.07 2.46 4.95
C ALA A 162 13.56 3.69 5.73
N SER A 163 13.85 4.79 5.04
CA SER A 163 14.38 6.02 5.62
C SER A 163 14.07 7.19 4.70
N ALA A 164 13.67 8.31 5.30
CA ALA A 164 13.65 9.62 4.68
C ALA A 164 14.59 10.54 5.48
N ALA A 165 15.88 10.21 5.53
CA ALA A 165 16.91 11.06 6.13
C ALA A 165 17.60 11.89 5.04
N GLY A 166 17.75 13.19 5.26
CA GLY A 166 18.43 14.11 4.33
C GLY A 166 18.38 15.56 4.81
N LYS A 167 19.13 16.45 4.13
CA LYS A 167 19.08 17.90 4.38
C LYS A 167 17.84 18.58 3.80
N THR A 168 17.12 17.90 2.91
CA THR A 168 15.87 18.36 2.28
C THR A 168 14.68 17.92 3.13
N ASP A 169 13.67 18.79 3.33
CA ASP A 169 12.50 18.49 4.16
C ASP A 169 11.70 17.26 3.68
N LEU A 170 11.65 17.03 2.36
CA LEU A 170 10.99 15.89 1.71
C LEU A 170 11.79 15.46 0.46
N PRO A 171 12.87 14.67 0.61
CA PRO A 171 13.65 14.21 -0.54
C PRO A 171 12.85 13.16 -1.33
N VAL A 172 12.53 13.45 -2.60
CA VAL A 172 11.62 12.61 -3.41
C VAL A 172 12.11 11.16 -3.58
N THR A 173 13.43 10.94 -3.56
CA THR A 173 14.04 9.59 -3.62
C THR A 173 13.69 8.73 -2.41
N GLY A 174 13.41 9.33 -1.26
CA GLY A 174 12.97 8.64 -0.04
C GLY A 174 11.49 8.23 -0.03
N TYR A 175 10.78 8.42 -1.15
CA TYR A 175 9.36 8.09 -1.29
C TYR A 175 9.04 7.26 -2.53
N HIS A 176 10.05 6.91 -3.33
CA HIS A 176 9.86 6.08 -4.51
C HIS A 176 9.77 4.61 -4.10
N ILE A 177 8.60 4.00 -4.31
CA ILE A 177 8.30 2.63 -3.95
C ILE A 177 7.97 1.79 -5.19
N PRO A 178 8.28 0.47 -5.18
CA PRO A 178 7.90 -0.41 -6.27
C PRO A 178 6.37 -0.62 -6.31
N LEU A 179 5.83 -0.71 -7.53
CA LEU A 179 4.49 -1.19 -7.84
C LEU A 179 4.59 -2.12 -9.05
N LEU A 180 4.15 -3.36 -8.89
CA LEU A 180 4.01 -4.35 -9.95
C LEU A 180 2.55 -4.83 -9.99
N ILE A 181 1.92 -4.72 -11.16
CA ILE A 181 0.62 -5.33 -11.45
C ILE A 181 0.91 -6.54 -12.34
N TYR A 182 0.62 -7.74 -11.83
CA TYR A 182 0.91 -9.00 -12.50
C TYR A 182 -0.38 -9.78 -12.73
N SER A 183 -0.72 -9.98 -14.00
CA SER A 183 -1.81 -10.86 -14.43
C SER A 183 -1.51 -11.34 -15.86
N PRO A 184 -0.64 -12.35 -16.02
CA PRO A 184 -0.02 -12.67 -17.31
C PRO A 184 -1.02 -13.12 -18.39
N ALA A 185 -2.19 -13.63 -17.98
CA ALA A 185 -3.26 -14.00 -18.91
C ALA A 185 -4.09 -12.79 -19.39
N ASN A 186 -4.04 -11.65 -18.68
CA ASN A 186 -4.96 -10.52 -18.90
C ASN A 186 -4.25 -9.20 -19.23
N ILE A 187 -2.97 -9.05 -18.85
CA ILE A 187 -2.23 -7.79 -18.94
C ILE A 187 -0.90 -8.04 -19.68
N GLN A 188 -0.67 -7.29 -20.75
CA GLN A 188 0.59 -7.33 -21.48
C GLN A 188 1.70 -6.64 -20.68
N PRO A 189 2.95 -7.15 -20.70
CA PRO A 189 4.08 -6.52 -20.04
C PRO A 189 4.31 -5.10 -20.55
N GLN A 190 4.44 -4.14 -19.63
CA GLN A 190 4.75 -2.75 -19.95
C GLN A 190 5.44 -2.06 -18.77
N LYS A 191 6.23 -1.03 -19.07
CA LYS A 191 6.74 -0.09 -18.08
C LYS A 191 5.88 1.17 -18.11
N VAL A 192 5.37 1.59 -16.96
CA VAL A 192 4.55 2.80 -16.82
C VAL A 192 5.35 3.86 -16.07
N ASP A 193 5.74 4.93 -16.77
CA ASP A 193 6.54 6.03 -16.20
C ASP A 193 5.66 7.19 -15.66
N ALA A 194 4.35 6.98 -15.54
CA ALA A 194 3.42 7.99 -15.04
C ALA A 194 3.69 8.34 -13.57
N LEU A 195 3.68 9.63 -13.23
CA LEU A 195 3.78 10.06 -11.84
C LEU A 195 2.51 9.65 -11.08
N MET A 196 2.70 8.87 -10.03
CA MET A 196 1.63 8.19 -9.29
C MET A 196 1.87 8.26 -7.78
N SER A 197 0.79 8.25 -6.99
CA SER A 197 0.82 7.95 -5.57
C SER A 197 0.18 6.61 -5.23
N GLN A 198 0.51 6.07 -4.06
CA GLN A 198 -0.11 4.85 -3.54
C GLN A 198 -1.66 4.95 -3.47
N ILE A 199 -2.21 6.14 -3.26
CA ILE A 199 -3.67 6.36 -3.26
C ILE A 199 -4.33 6.14 -4.62
N ASP A 200 -3.57 6.20 -5.71
CA ASP A 200 -4.04 5.97 -7.08
C ASP A 200 -4.12 4.46 -7.41
N VAL A 201 -3.52 3.58 -6.59
CA VAL A 201 -3.54 2.12 -6.83
C VAL A 201 -4.97 1.60 -6.83
N ALA A 202 -5.76 1.93 -5.81
CA ALA A 202 -7.15 1.50 -5.69
C ALA A 202 -8.00 1.80 -6.94
N PRO A 203 -8.16 3.06 -7.39
CA PRO A 203 -8.94 3.36 -8.59
C PRO A 203 -8.34 2.78 -9.87
N THR A 204 -7.01 2.66 -9.98
CA THR A 204 -6.37 2.00 -11.13
C THR A 204 -6.76 0.53 -11.23
N ILE A 205 -6.74 -0.22 -10.13
CA ILE A 205 -7.17 -1.62 -10.11
C ILE A 205 -8.66 -1.76 -10.40
N LEU A 206 -9.49 -0.88 -9.83
CA LEU A 206 -10.93 -0.87 -10.11
C LEU A 206 -11.25 -0.54 -11.58
N GLY A 207 -10.44 0.32 -12.22
CA GLY A 207 -10.51 0.61 -13.65
C GLY A 207 -10.13 -0.60 -14.51
N LEU A 208 -9.05 -1.31 -14.17
CA LEU A 208 -8.66 -2.56 -14.83
C LEU A 208 -9.76 -3.64 -14.72
N LEU A 209 -10.45 -3.71 -13.59
CA LEU A 209 -11.59 -4.60 -13.36
C LEU A 209 -12.89 -4.11 -14.01
N LYS A 210 -12.90 -2.91 -14.60
CA LYS A 210 -14.06 -2.25 -15.23
C LYS A 210 -15.24 -2.09 -14.25
N PHE A 211 -14.95 -1.78 -12.99
CA PHE A 211 -15.99 -1.58 -11.99
C PHE A 211 -16.64 -0.21 -12.12
N ASN A 212 -17.97 -0.17 -12.10
CA ASN A 212 -18.75 1.06 -11.88
C ASN A 212 -19.01 1.24 -10.38
N TYR A 213 -18.64 2.39 -9.82
CA TYR A 213 -18.83 2.70 -8.39
C TYR A 213 -18.85 4.22 -8.16
N HIS A 214 -19.48 4.66 -7.08
CA HIS A 214 -19.37 6.05 -6.63
C HIS A 214 -18.12 6.21 -5.77
N SER A 215 -17.17 7.01 -6.24
CA SER A 215 -15.87 7.17 -5.58
C SER A 215 -15.91 8.23 -4.50
N LYS A 216 -15.32 7.92 -3.33
CA LYS A 216 -14.77 8.92 -2.40
C LYS A 216 -13.24 8.91 -2.40
N PHE A 217 -12.59 8.10 -3.24
CA PHE A 217 -11.13 8.09 -3.32
C PHE A 217 -10.59 9.43 -3.84
N PHE A 218 -9.50 9.89 -3.23
CA PHE A 218 -8.72 11.04 -3.72
C PHE A 218 -7.74 10.67 -4.84
N GLY A 219 -7.41 9.39 -4.95
CA GLY A 219 -6.64 8.86 -6.07
C GLY A 219 -7.47 8.79 -7.36
N GLN A 220 -6.79 8.57 -8.47
CA GLN A 220 -7.38 8.45 -9.81
C GLN A 220 -6.76 7.28 -10.55
N ASP A 221 -7.50 6.70 -11.48
CA ASP A 221 -7.00 5.67 -12.38
C ASP A 221 -5.96 6.28 -13.33
N ILE A 222 -4.70 5.82 -13.21
CA ILE A 222 -3.57 6.40 -13.93
C ILE A 222 -3.67 6.23 -15.45
N PHE A 223 -4.39 5.22 -15.94
CA PHE A 223 -4.53 4.96 -17.38
C PHE A 223 -5.50 5.94 -18.06
N ASN A 224 -6.23 6.73 -17.28
CA ASN A 224 -7.16 7.75 -17.74
C ASN A 224 -6.63 9.18 -17.49
N LEU A 225 -5.35 9.34 -17.14
CA LEU A 225 -4.74 10.64 -16.86
C LEU A 225 -3.88 11.14 -18.01
N THR A 226 -4.06 12.41 -18.36
CA THR A 226 -3.06 13.17 -19.12
C THR A 226 -1.84 13.48 -18.24
N LYS A 227 -0.69 13.79 -18.86
CA LYS A 227 0.54 14.15 -18.14
C LYS A 227 0.35 15.27 -17.11
N HIS A 228 -0.46 16.28 -17.42
CA HIS A 228 -0.76 17.42 -16.53
C HIS A 228 -1.74 17.09 -15.40
N GLN A 229 -2.39 15.92 -15.45
CA GLN A 229 -3.22 15.43 -14.35
C GLN A 229 -2.47 14.49 -13.42
N GLN A 230 -1.27 14.06 -13.78
CA GLN A 230 -0.43 13.21 -12.93
C GLN A 230 0.10 14.01 -11.74
N ARG A 231 0.11 13.39 -10.57
CA ARG A 231 0.51 14.02 -9.31
C ARG A 231 0.97 12.96 -8.32
N ALA A 232 1.77 13.38 -7.34
CA ALA A 232 2.08 12.56 -6.20
C ALA A 232 2.00 13.31 -4.86
N PHE A 233 1.79 12.56 -3.79
CA PHE A 233 1.72 13.04 -2.42
C PHE A 233 2.77 12.31 -1.60
N ILE A 234 3.68 13.07 -0.99
CA ILE A 234 4.71 12.57 -0.09
C ILE A 234 4.59 13.30 1.24
N SER A 235 4.89 12.65 2.36
CA SER A 235 4.71 13.31 3.66
C SER A 235 5.58 12.72 4.75
N THR A 236 5.94 13.57 5.71
CA THR A 236 6.39 13.19 7.05
C THR A 236 5.31 13.54 8.07
N TYR A 237 5.63 13.42 9.36
CA TYR A 237 4.76 13.90 10.44
C TYR A 237 4.52 15.42 10.37
N GLN A 238 5.49 16.18 9.85
CA GLN A 238 5.46 17.66 9.84
C GLN A 238 5.22 18.24 8.44
N GLY A 239 5.74 17.61 7.39
CA GLY A 239 5.67 18.12 6.02
C GLY A 239 4.66 17.37 5.16
N LEU A 240 3.83 18.12 4.42
CA LEU A 240 2.87 17.60 3.45
C LEU A 240 3.27 18.09 2.05
N GLY A 241 3.83 17.18 1.24
CA GLY A 241 4.36 17.43 -0.10
C GLY A 241 3.39 17.05 -1.21
N TYR A 242 3.14 17.99 -2.12
CA TYR A 242 2.37 17.80 -3.34
C TYR A 242 3.27 18.00 -4.57
N ILE A 243 3.40 16.95 -5.38
CA ILE A 243 4.23 16.93 -6.58
C ILE A 243 3.33 16.97 -7.80
N LYS A 244 3.51 17.98 -8.67
CA LYS A 244 2.81 18.11 -9.95
C LYS A 244 3.59 19.04 -10.87
N ASP A 245 3.57 18.78 -12.19
CA ASP A 245 4.23 19.62 -13.20
C ASP A 245 5.68 19.97 -12.83
N SER A 246 6.46 18.95 -12.43
CA SER A 246 7.86 19.08 -12.00
C SER A 246 8.11 20.04 -10.82
N SER A 247 7.08 20.35 -10.04
CA SER A 247 7.15 21.18 -8.82
C SER A 247 6.77 20.35 -7.60
N LEU A 248 7.44 20.62 -6.47
CA LEU A 248 7.12 20.08 -5.15
C LEU A 248 6.69 21.23 -4.25
N VAL A 249 5.41 21.26 -3.86
CA VAL A 249 4.87 22.19 -2.87
C VAL A 249 4.85 21.51 -1.50
N ILE A 250 5.55 22.06 -0.52
CA ILE A 250 5.61 21.54 0.85
C ILE A 250 4.84 22.48 1.76
N GLN A 251 3.86 21.93 2.49
CA GLN A 251 3.18 22.60 3.60
C GLN A 251 3.75 22.08 4.92
N SER A 252 4.18 22.99 5.77
CA SER A 252 4.79 22.72 7.07
C SER A 252 4.03 23.44 8.19
N PRO A 253 4.32 23.16 9.48
CA PRO A 253 3.69 23.86 10.60
C PRO A 253 3.85 25.38 10.51
N LEU A 254 3.04 26.11 11.28
CA LEU A 254 3.01 27.59 11.28
C LEU A 254 2.65 28.21 9.92
N LYS A 255 1.84 27.48 9.12
CA LYS A 255 1.35 27.92 7.80
C LYS A 255 2.48 28.22 6.80
N GLN A 256 3.65 27.61 6.98
CA GLN A 256 4.75 27.75 6.04
C GLN A 256 4.47 26.92 4.79
N ILE A 257 4.55 27.56 3.62
CA ILE A 257 4.40 26.88 2.34
C ILE A 257 5.55 27.31 1.44
N LYS A 258 6.30 26.33 0.94
CA LYS A 258 7.44 26.54 0.05
C LYS A 258 7.28 25.66 -1.19
N GLN A 259 7.80 26.14 -2.32
CA GLN A 259 7.85 25.38 -3.56
C GLN A 259 9.30 25.11 -3.94
N TYR A 260 9.53 23.94 -4.49
CA TYR A 260 10.84 23.51 -4.96
C TYR A 260 10.75 22.86 -6.33
N LYS A 261 11.87 22.87 -7.07
CA LYS A 261 12.12 21.97 -8.20
C LYS A 261 12.82 20.72 -7.64
N PRO A 262 12.14 19.56 -7.55
CA PRO A 262 12.78 18.33 -7.11
C PRO A 262 13.63 17.71 -8.24
N ASP A 263 14.76 17.15 -7.86
CA ASP A 263 15.54 16.23 -8.68
C ASP A 263 15.20 14.79 -8.26
N PHE A 264 14.58 14.04 -9.17
CA PHE A 264 14.15 12.67 -8.92
C PHE A 264 15.29 11.64 -8.91
N ALA A 265 16.47 12.00 -9.44
CA ALA A 265 17.64 11.14 -9.41
C ALA A 265 18.43 11.31 -8.11
N THR A 266 18.64 12.57 -7.68
CA THR A 266 19.50 12.87 -6.53
C THR A 266 18.74 13.08 -5.22
N GLY A 267 17.43 13.39 -5.29
CA GLY A 267 16.63 13.77 -4.13
C GLY A 267 16.87 15.20 -3.63
N GLN A 268 17.76 15.94 -4.30
CA GLN A 268 17.95 17.36 -4.03
C GLN A 268 16.75 18.18 -4.51
N ALA A 269 16.57 19.37 -3.94
CA ALA A 269 15.48 20.24 -4.33
C ALA A 269 15.94 21.71 -4.27
N THR A 270 15.69 22.46 -5.33
CA THR A 270 16.03 23.90 -5.39
C THR A 270 14.79 24.73 -5.11
N LEU A 271 14.89 25.72 -4.22
CA LEU A 271 13.78 26.62 -3.91
C LEU A 271 13.31 27.37 -5.17
N MET A 272 12.00 27.49 -5.34
CA MET A 272 11.36 28.21 -6.44
C MET A 272 10.36 29.25 -5.92
N PRO A 273 10.04 30.28 -6.71
CA PRO A 273 8.86 31.11 -6.48
C PRO A 273 7.60 30.25 -6.37
N LEU A 274 6.73 30.59 -5.42
CA LEU A 274 5.51 29.83 -5.17
C LEU A 274 4.47 30.11 -6.27
N ASN A 275 4.01 29.07 -6.96
CA ASN A 275 2.88 29.13 -7.86
C ASN A 275 1.57 29.09 -7.06
N ASN A 276 0.73 30.11 -7.21
CA ASN A 276 -0.50 30.25 -6.44
C ASN A 276 -1.55 29.16 -6.72
N ASP A 277 -1.61 28.63 -7.94
CA ASP A 277 -2.57 27.59 -8.30
C ASP A 277 -2.14 26.23 -7.77
N LEU A 278 -0.85 25.90 -7.85
CA LEU A 278 -0.30 24.69 -7.22
C LEU A 278 -0.41 24.74 -5.70
N LYS A 279 -0.18 25.92 -5.09
CA LYS A 279 -0.42 26.16 -3.67
C LYS A 279 -1.87 25.84 -3.28
N LYS A 280 -2.84 26.43 -4.01
CA LYS A 280 -4.27 26.21 -3.76
C LYS A 280 -4.66 24.74 -3.91
N GLN A 281 -4.18 24.06 -4.96
CA GLN A 281 -4.43 22.64 -5.17
C GLN A 281 -3.87 21.79 -4.03
N ALA A 282 -2.60 22.01 -3.64
CA ALA A 282 -1.97 21.30 -2.53
C ALA A 282 -2.78 21.48 -1.24
N MET A 283 -3.18 22.73 -0.92
CA MET A 283 -4.00 23.01 0.26
C MET A 283 -5.36 22.32 0.19
N ALA A 284 -6.04 22.38 -0.96
CA ALA A 284 -7.35 21.81 -1.16
C ALA A 284 -7.36 20.29 -0.92
N TYR A 285 -6.39 19.54 -1.42
CA TYR A 285 -6.30 18.10 -1.20
C TYR A 285 -6.20 17.75 0.29
N TYR A 286 -5.26 18.35 1.02
CA TYR A 286 -5.05 18.02 2.43
C TYR A 286 -6.18 18.51 3.33
N GLN A 287 -6.70 19.72 3.10
CA GLN A 287 -7.81 20.26 3.87
C GLN A 287 -9.10 19.52 3.61
N CYS A 288 -9.40 19.14 2.36
CA CYS A 288 -10.58 18.35 2.02
C CYS A 288 -10.51 16.96 2.66
N ALA A 289 -9.36 16.27 2.56
CA ALA A 289 -9.19 14.97 3.22
C ALA A 289 -9.36 15.06 4.75
N PHE A 290 -8.79 16.07 5.39
CA PHE A 290 -8.97 16.31 6.82
C PHE A 290 -10.44 16.63 7.17
N TYR A 291 -11.09 17.50 6.39
CA TYR A 291 -12.49 17.88 6.59
C TYR A 291 -13.42 16.67 6.46
N MET A 292 -13.27 15.88 5.40
CA MET A 292 -14.11 14.70 5.18
C MET A 292 -13.98 13.67 6.30
N LEU A 293 -12.75 13.44 6.80
CA LEU A 293 -12.53 12.52 7.91
C LEU A 293 -13.06 13.08 9.24
N SER A 294 -12.74 14.34 9.57
CA SER A 294 -13.14 14.96 10.85
C SER A 294 -14.65 15.18 10.97
N LYS A 295 -15.35 15.34 9.86
CA LYS A 295 -16.81 15.49 9.80
C LYS A 295 -17.55 14.17 9.51
N GLY A 296 -16.84 13.05 9.39
CA GLY A 296 -17.45 11.75 9.11
C GLY A 296 -18.04 11.60 7.70
N LEU A 297 -17.74 12.52 6.78
CA LEU A 297 -18.23 12.48 5.39
C LEU A 297 -17.56 11.38 4.55
N TYR A 298 -16.43 10.85 5.03
CA TYR A 298 -15.74 9.72 4.43
C TYR A 298 -16.34 8.35 4.82
N LYS A 299 -17.34 8.32 5.71
CA LYS A 299 -18.13 7.12 5.99
C LYS A 299 -18.87 6.68 4.72
N ARG A 300 -19.06 5.38 4.51
CA ARG A 300 -19.79 4.82 3.36
C ARG A 300 -21.26 5.22 3.37
#